data_AF-A0A484CW90-F1
#
_entry.id   AF-A0A484CW90-F1
#
_cell.length_a   1.000
_cell.length_b   1.000
_cell.length_c   1.000
_cell.angle_alpha   90.00
_cell.angle_beta   90.00
_cell.angle_gamma   90.00
#
_symmetry.space_group_name_H-M   'P 1'
#
loop_
_entity.id
_entity.type
_entity.pdbx_description
1 polymer ?
#
loop_
_entity_poly.entity_id
_entity_poly.type
_entity_poly.pdbx_seq_one_letter_code
_entity_poly.pdbx_strand_id
1 'polypeptide(L)'
;MEHQQLEGWKWSRPGDRILDIDIPLSVGLVEPRSHPLHLNTIEFLWDPVKNASVFIQVNCISTEFTPRKHGGEKGVPFRIQVDTFTTNEHGEYMEHVHSSSCQVKVFKPKGADRKLKTDREKIAKKTLQDRDKYQPSHDNTLLKECSPWPDALTVTSHSSSSTPSPVYHSSPTSCSFTDG
;
A
#
# COMPACT_ATOMS: atom_id res chain seq x y z
N MET A 1 10.37 -5.83 11.79
CA MET A 1 11.17 -4.70 11.27
C MET A 1 10.27 -3.64 10.66
N GLU A 2 9.41 -3.99 9.69
CA GLU A 2 8.42 -3.07 9.09
C GLU A 2 7.49 -2.43 10.14
N HIS A 3 6.85 -3.24 10.99
CA HIS A 3 5.96 -2.74 12.04
C HIS A 3 6.62 -1.67 12.92
N GLN A 4 7.88 -1.85 13.31
CA GLN A 4 8.64 -0.87 14.11
C GLN A 4 8.88 0.43 13.33
N GLN A 5 9.11 0.36 12.02
CA GLN A 5 9.29 1.56 11.20
C GLN A 5 7.96 2.31 11.02
N LEU A 6 6.85 1.61 10.83
CA LEU A 6 5.51 2.20 10.73
C LEU A 6 5.11 2.87 12.04
N GLU A 7 5.36 2.22 13.19
CA GLU A 7 5.15 2.83 14.51
C GLU A 7 6.04 4.06 14.69
N GLY A 8 7.33 3.97 14.37
CA GLY A 8 8.23 5.13 14.41
C GLY A 8 7.75 6.29 13.54
N TRP A 9 7.19 6.01 12.37
CA TRP A 9 6.61 7.01 11.48
C TRP A 9 5.38 7.67 12.14
N LYS A 10 4.44 6.85 12.64
CA LYS A 10 3.23 7.31 13.36
C LYS A 10 3.56 8.24 14.52
N TRP A 11 4.55 7.89 15.34
CA TRP A 11 4.99 8.74 16.45
C TRP A 11 5.59 10.07 16.00
N SER A 12 6.27 10.08 14.85
CA SER A 12 6.88 11.31 14.31
C SER A 12 5.89 12.25 13.62
N ARG A 13 4.68 11.76 13.30
CA ARG A 13 3.64 12.48 12.56
C ARG A 13 2.25 12.18 13.13
N PRO A 14 1.94 12.69 14.34
CA PRO A 14 0.66 12.41 14.98
C PRO A 14 -0.50 12.94 14.13
N GLY A 15 -1.46 12.07 13.84
CA GLY A 15 -2.66 12.40 13.05
C GLY A 15 -2.52 12.18 11.54
N ASP A 16 -1.29 12.06 11.01
CA ASP A 16 -1.08 11.78 9.59
C ASP A 16 -1.31 10.30 9.26
N ARG A 17 -1.77 10.04 8.04
CA ARG A 17 -1.87 8.70 7.44
C ARG A 17 -0.80 8.51 6.39
N ILE A 18 -0.30 7.29 6.24
CA ILE A 18 0.69 6.94 5.20
C ILE A 18 0.02 6.88 3.83
N LEU A 19 -1.17 6.29 3.76
CA LEU A 19 -1.94 6.09 2.54
C LEU A 19 -3.34 6.66 2.72
N ASP A 20 -3.78 7.45 1.74
CA ASP A 20 -5.11 8.05 1.72
C ASP A 20 -5.71 8.10 0.31
N ILE A 21 -7.01 8.40 0.21
CA ILE A 21 -7.74 8.58 -1.06
C ILE A 21 -8.00 10.07 -1.28
N ASP A 22 -7.63 10.56 -2.47
CA ASP A 22 -8.09 11.83 -2.98
C ASP A 22 -9.51 11.66 -3.56
N ILE A 23 -10.52 11.78 -2.69
CA ILE A 23 -11.93 11.54 -3.03
C ILE A 23 -12.40 12.45 -4.19
N PRO A 24 -12.13 13.77 -4.21
CA PRO A 24 -12.56 14.64 -5.30
C PRO A 24 -12.02 14.26 -6.69
N LEU A 25 -10.84 13.65 -6.76
CA LEU A 25 -10.25 13.18 -8.02
C LEU A 25 -10.71 11.77 -8.39
N SER A 26 -11.21 11.00 -7.44
CA SER A 26 -11.63 9.62 -7.62
C SER A 26 -13.04 9.51 -8.22
N VAL A 27 -13.30 8.42 -8.95
CA VAL A 27 -14.57 8.20 -9.65
C VAL A 27 -15.05 6.76 -9.40
N GLY A 28 -16.34 6.59 -9.12
CA GLY A 28 -16.98 5.28 -8.99
C GLY A 28 -16.70 4.56 -7.67
N LEU A 29 -16.13 5.24 -6.68
CA LEU A 29 -15.93 4.70 -5.33
C LEU A 29 -17.22 4.80 -4.51
N VAL A 30 -17.50 3.77 -3.74
CA VAL A 30 -18.61 3.67 -2.81
C VAL A 30 -18.03 3.39 -1.43
N GLU A 31 -18.51 4.12 -0.41
CA GLU A 31 -18.08 3.96 0.99
C GLU A 31 -16.55 3.86 1.18
N PRO A 32 -15.76 4.87 0.78
CA PRO A 32 -14.34 4.89 1.10
C PRO A 32 -14.15 4.93 2.62
N ARG A 33 -13.33 4.02 3.14
CA ARG A 33 -13.05 3.83 4.56
C ARG A 33 -11.55 3.84 4.81
N SER A 34 -11.16 4.44 5.92
CA SER A 34 -9.78 4.47 6.38
C SER A 34 -9.76 4.27 7.89
N HIS A 35 -9.24 3.12 8.35
CA HIS A 35 -9.25 2.80 9.77
C HIS A 35 -8.19 3.62 10.51
N PRO A 36 -8.50 4.32 11.62
CA PRO A 36 -7.56 5.21 12.30
C PRO A 36 -6.26 4.55 12.77
N LEU A 37 -6.30 3.24 13.07
CA LEU A 37 -5.13 2.48 13.51
C LEU A 37 -4.32 1.88 12.35
N HIS A 38 -4.90 1.75 11.16
CA HIS A 38 -4.23 1.16 9.99
C HIS A 38 -3.83 2.27 9.02
N LEU A 39 -2.70 2.92 9.27
CA LEU A 39 -2.30 4.14 8.56
C LEU A 39 -1.93 3.93 7.09
N ASN A 40 -1.62 2.70 6.70
CA ASN A 40 -1.16 2.30 5.37
C ASN A 40 -2.22 1.50 4.58
N THR A 41 -3.47 1.46 5.07
CA THR A 41 -4.57 0.73 4.43
C THR A 41 -5.75 1.67 4.21
N ILE A 42 -6.39 1.51 3.05
CA ILE A 42 -7.64 2.16 2.67
C ILE A 42 -8.55 1.08 2.06
N GLU A 43 -9.85 1.23 2.23
CA GLU A 43 -10.86 0.29 1.75
C GLU A 43 -11.94 1.08 1.01
N PHE A 44 -12.50 0.50 -0.04
CA PHE A 44 -13.64 1.08 -0.74
C PHE A 44 -14.37 -0.02 -1.50
N LEU A 45 -15.65 0.23 -1.77
CA LEU A 45 -16.48 -0.59 -2.64
C LEU A 45 -16.52 0.04 -4.03
N TRP A 46 -16.76 -0.77 -5.06
CA TRP A 46 -16.98 -0.32 -6.42
C TRP A 46 -17.93 -1.26 -7.14
N ASP A 47 -18.59 -0.76 -8.18
CA ASP A 47 -19.46 -1.57 -9.02
C ASP A 47 -18.64 -2.25 -10.12
N PRO A 48 -18.54 -3.60 -10.14
CA PRO A 48 -17.69 -4.32 -11.09
C PRO A 48 -18.15 -4.20 -12.55
N VAL A 49 -19.40 -3.75 -12.79
CA VAL A 49 -19.90 -3.51 -14.16
C VAL A 49 -19.73 -2.05 -14.62
N LYS A 50 -19.13 -1.18 -13.79
CA LYS A 50 -18.85 0.22 -14.12
C LYS A 50 -17.35 0.50 -14.03
N ASN A 51 -16.94 1.60 -14.66
CA ASN A 51 -15.57 2.09 -14.51
C ASN A 51 -15.38 2.72 -13.13
N ALA A 52 -14.29 2.36 -12.45
CA ALA A 52 -13.83 2.97 -11.22
C ALA A 52 -12.36 3.42 -11.35
N SER A 53 -12.03 4.53 -10.72
CA SER A 53 -10.66 5.06 -10.63
C SER A 53 -10.43 5.65 -9.25
N VAL A 54 -9.35 5.22 -8.60
CA VAL A 54 -8.93 5.71 -7.29
C VAL A 54 -7.66 6.55 -7.43
N PHE A 55 -7.69 7.76 -6.89
CA PHE A 55 -6.50 8.59 -6.71
C PHE A 55 -5.98 8.41 -5.30
N ILE A 56 -4.77 7.88 -5.17
CA ILE A 56 -4.15 7.62 -3.86
C ILE A 56 -3.08 8.66 -3.55
N GLN A 57 -2.97 9.03 -2.28
CA GLN A 57 -1.92 9.89 -1.75
C GLN A 57 -0.99 9.06 -0.85
N VAL A 58 0.31 9.10 -1.13
CA VAL A 58 1.34 8.44 -0.31
C VAL A 58 2.15 9.51 0.42
N ASN A 59 1.93 9.63 1.73
CA ASN A 59 2.40 10.75 2.53
C ASN A 59 3.78 10.51 3.17
N CYS A 60 4.48 9.46 2.77
CA CYS A 60 5.82 9.15 3.24
C CYS A 60 6.78 9.00 2.06
N ILE A 61 8.04 9.41 2.22
CA ILE A 61 9.07 9.21 1.19
C ILE A 61 9.94 7.99 1.50
N SER A 62 10.45 7.34 0.46
CA SER A 62 11.24 6.10 0.57
C SER A 62 12.51 6.23 1.43
N THR A 63 13.07 7.43 1.59
CA THR A 63 14.26 7.67 2.45
C THR A 63 13.92 7.90 3.92
N GLU A 64 12.65 8.00 4.30
CA GLU A 64 12.28 8.06 5.73
C GLU A 64 12.44 6.71 6.43
N PHE A 65 12.46 5.63 5.65
CA PHE A 65 12.56 4.25 6.13
C PHE A 65 13.99 3.69 5.99
N THR A 66 14.98 4.53 5.69
CA THR A 66 16.39 4.13 5.66
C THR A 66 17.07 4.38 7.01
N PRO A 67 18.08 3.57 7.41
CA PRO A 67 18.77 3.74 8.69
C PRO A 67 19.43 5.11 8.86
N ARG A 68 19.99 5.70 7.80
CA ARG A 68 20.54 7.06 7.87
C ARG A 68 19.49 8.05 7.36
N LYS A 69 19.08 8.94 8.26
CA LYS A 69 18.20 10.08 7.96
C LYS A 69 18.91 11.20 7.19
N HIS A 70 20.25 11.15 7.09
CA HIS A 70 21.03 12.10 6.30
C HIS A 70 21.01 11.68 4.84
N GLY A 71 20.66 12.62 3.95
CA GLY A 71 20.42 12.35 2.53
C GLY A 71 21.59 11.66 1.83
N GLY A 72 21.28 10.92 0.75
CA GLY A 72 22.27 10.20 -0.06
C GLY A 72 22.08 8.68 -0.05
N GLU A 73 21.34 8.12 0.91
CA GLU A 73 20.96 6.71 0.89
C GLU A 73 19.88 6.41 -0.15
N LYS A 74 19.95 5.19 -0.72
CA LYS A 74 18.92 4.67 -1.61
C LYS A 74 17.67 4.37 -0.79
N GLY A 75 16.61 5.16 -1.01
CA GLY A 75 15.32 4.94 -0.36
C GLY A 75 14.78 3.51 -0.54
N VAL A 76 14.11 3.01 0.50
CA VAL A 76 13.47 1.70 0.52
C VAL A 76 12.32 1.68 -0.49
N PRO A 77 12.25 0.70 -1.41
CA PRO A 77 11.10 0.56 -2.30
C PRO A 77 9.88 0.12 -1.50
N PHE A 78 8.73 0.74 -1.76
CA PHE A 78 7.45 0.32 -1.18
C PHE A 78 6.72 -0.61 -2.14
N ARG A 79 5.82 -1.43 -1.60
CA ARG A 79 4.86 -2.19 -2.38
C ARG A 79 3.48 -1.57 -2.19
N ILE A 80 2.82 -1.21 -3.29
CA ILE A 80 1.38 -0.96 -3.27
C ILE A 80 0.73 -2.26 -3.66
N GLN A 81 -0.11 -2.80 -2.79
CA GLN A 81 -0.87 -4.01 -3.01
C GLN A 81 -2.36 -3.69 -3.00
N VAL A 82 -3.10 -4.31 -3.91
CA VAL A 82 -4.55 -4.22 -4.05
C VAL A 82 -5.10 -5.62 -3.88
N ASP A 83 -5.85 -5.81 -2.80
CA ASP A 83 -6.57 -7.05 -2.51
C ASP A 83 -8.06 -6.82 -2.77
N THR A 84 -8.65 -7.69 -3.60
CA THR A 84 -10.07 -7.62 -3.99
C THR A 84 -10.84 -8.72 -3.29
N PHE A 85 -11.96 -8.34 -2.69
CA PHE A 85 -12.86 -9.25 -1.99
C PHE A 85 -14.28 -9.11 -2.53
N THR A 86 -15.04 -10.19 -2.51
CA THR A 86 -16.48 -10.20 -2.77
C THR A 86 -17.24 -10.35 -1.47
N THR A 87 -18.35 -9.62 -1.32
CA THR A 87 -19.28 -9.82 -0.22
C THR A 87 -20.38 -10.79 -0.63
N ASN A 88 -20.82 -11.67 0.27
CA ASN A 88 -22.04 -12.43 0.04
C ASN A 88 -23.28 -11.49 -0.02
N GLU A 89 -24.43 -12.00 -0.49
CA GLU A 89 -25.66 -11.21 -0.68
C GLU A 89 -26.18 -10.52 0.60
N HIS A 90 -25.67 -10.91 1.77
CA HIS A 90 -26.06 -10.38 3.07
C HIS A 90 -24.99 -9.48 3.71
N GLY A 91 -23.84 -9.30 3.04
CA GLY A 91 -22.71 -8.49 3.53
C GLY A 91 -21.99 -9.10 4.74
N GLU A 92 -22.27 -10.36 5.08
CA GLU A 92 -21.81 -11.01 6.31
C GLU A 92 -20.42 -11.65 6.17
N TYR A 93 -20.05 -12.04 4.95
CA TYR A 93 -18.78 -12.71 4.67
C TYR A 93 -18.07 -12.11 3.47
N MET A 94 -16.76 -11.89 3.62
CA MET A 94 -15.87 -11.43 2.57
C MET A 94 -14.99 -12.59 2.09
N GLU A 95 -15.13 -12.95 0.82
CA GLU A 95 -14.27 -13.93 0.15
C GLU A 95 -13.17 -13.21 -0.62
N HIS A 96 -11.92 -13.66 -0.48
CA HIS A 96 -10.79 -13.13 -1.26
C HIS A 96 -10.88 -13.62 -2.70
N VAL A 97 -10.72 -12.71 -3.67
CA VAL A 97 -10.80 -13.01 -5.10
C VAL A 97 -9.45 -12.90 -5.79
N HIS A 98 -8.72 -11.82 -5.52
CA HIS A 98 -7.50 -11.51 -6.27
C HIS A 98 -6.58 -10.56 -5.51
N SER A 99 -5.27 -10.73 -5.70
CA SER A 99 -4.22 -9.88 -5.14
C SER A 99 -3.23 -9.48 -6.23
N SER A 100 -2.95 -8.18 -6.33
CA SER A 100 -1.93 -7.68 -7.25
C SER A 100 -1.15 -6.53 -6.65
N SER A 101 0.08 -6.33 -7.12
CA SER A 101 0.96 -5.30 -6.58
C SER A 101 1.92 -4.70 -7.59
N CYS A 102 2.48 -3.55 -7.23
CA CYS A 102 3.63 -2.96 -7.89
C CYS A 102 4.62 -2.40 -6.87
N GLN A 103 5.86 -2.24 -7.30
CA GLN A 103 6.87 -1.53 -6.50
C GLN A 103 6.89 -0.07 -6.87
N VAL A 104 6.85 0.79 -5.86
CA VAL A 104 6.96 2.24 -6.01
C VAL A 104 8.13 2.77 -5.20
N LYS A 105 8.63 3.93 -5.62
CA LYS A 105 9.59 4.71 -4.84
C LYS A 105 9.06 6.13 -4.74
N VAL A 106 8.87 6.59 -3.52
CA VAL A 106 8.29 7.91 -3.26
C VAL A 106 9.40 8.89 -2.97
N PHE A 107 9.37 10.02 -3.67
CA PHE A 107 10.39 11.05 -3.59
C PHE A 107 9.80 12.33 -3.01
N LYS A 108 10.65 13.22 -2.51
CA LYS A 108 10.27 14.63 -2.27
C LYS A 108 9.77 15.27 -3.59
N PRO A 109 8.99 16.37 -3.53
CA PRO A 109 8.51 17.07 -4.71
C PRO A 109 9.59 17.29 -5.77
N LYS A 110 9.25 17.08 -7.05
CA LYS A 110 10.16 17.11 -8.22
C LYS A 110 11.27 16.04 -8.22
N GLY A 111 11.41 15.26 -7.15
CA GLY A 111 12.43 14.23 -7.03
C GLY A 111 12.21 13.07 -8.00
N ALA A 112 10.96 12.68 -8.22
CA ALA A 112 10.57 11.67 -9.20
C ALA A 112 10.88 12.14 -10.63
N ASP A 113 10.50 13.36 -11.00
CA ASP A 113 10.77 13.94 -12.33
C ASP A 113 12.27 14.03 -12.62
N ARG A 114 13.03 14.53 -11.64
CA ARG A 114 14.49 14.59 -11.74
C ARG A 114 15.09 13.20 -11.92
N LYS A 115 14.62 12.22 -11.16
CA LYS A 115 15.08 10.83 -11.25
C LYS A 115 14.77 10.24 -12.62
N LEU A 116 13.55 10.41 -13.12
CA LEU A 116 13.13 9.94 -14.44
C LEU A 116 13.99 10.56 -15.56
N LYS A 117 14.22 11.88 -15.50
CA LYS A 117 15.09 12.58 -16.44
C LYS A 117 16.52 12.02 -16.43
N THR A 118 17.13 11.92 -15.25
CA THR A 118 18.50 11.39 -15.10
C THR A 118 18.62 9.94 -15.57
N ASP A 119 17.63 9.10 -15.26
CA ASP A 119 17.65 7.70 -15.69
C ASP A 119 17.48 7.56 -17.20
N ARG A 120 16.61 8.37 -17.83
CA ARG A 120 16.45 8.42 -19.29
C ARG A 120 17.74 8.87 -19.98
N GLU A 121 18.39 9.94 -19.51
CA GLU A 121 19.67 10.41 -20.03
C GLU A 121 20.78 9.36 -19.88
N LYS A 122 20.79 8.64 -18.76
CA LYS A 122 21.75 7.56 -18.50
C LYS A 122 21.55 6.38 -19.45
N ILE A 123 20.30 6.01 -19.74
CA ILE A 123 19.98 4.92 -20.68
C ILE A 123 20.29 5.35 -22.13
N ALA A 124 20.03 6.61 -22.50
CA ALA A 124 20.31 7.11 -23.85
C ALA A 124 21.81 7.08 -24.21
N LYS A 125 22.70 7.19 -23.21
CA LYS A 125 24.16 7.11 -23.40
C LYS A 125 24.72 5.68 -23.48
N LYS A 126 23.88 4.65 -23.30
CA LYS A 126 24.31 3.24 -23.34
C LYS A 126 24.27 2.67 -24.77
N THR A 127 25.10 1.66 -25.00
CA THR A 127 25.07 0.86 -26.23
C THR A 127 23.72 0.14 -26.37
N LEU A 128 23.33 -0.25 -27.59
CA LEU A 128 22.08 -0.98 -27.82
C LEU A 128 22.00 -2.27 -26.96
N GLN A 129 23.07 -3.06 -26.95
CA GLN A 129 23.16 -4.29 -26.13
C GLN A 129 23.01 -4.04 -24.62
N ASP A 130 23.50 -2.90 -24.11
CA ASP A 130 23.34 -2.56 -22.70
C ASP A 130 21.96 -1.97 -22.39
N ARG A 131 21.28 -1.36 -23.37
CA ARG A 131 19.91 -0.85 -23.21
C ARG A 131 18.92 -1.99 -23.04
N ASP A 132 19.10 -3.09 -23.75
CA ASP A 132 18.22 -4.28 -23.68
C ASP A 132 18.24 -4.96 -22.30
N LYS A 133 19.24 -4.67 -21.46
CA LYS A 133 19.30 -5.15 -20.07
C LYS A 133 18.36 -4.40 -19.11
N TYR A 134 17.77 -3.28 -19.55
CA TYR A 134 16.88 -2.45 -18.72
C TYR A 134 15.42 -2.72 -19.04
N GLN A 135 14.58 -2.62 -18.01
CA GLN A 135 13.14 -2.67 -18.21
C GLN A 135 12.66 -1.43 -19.00
N PRO A 136 11.86 -1.60 -20.07
CA PRO A 136 11.27 -0.48 -20.80
C PRO A 136 10.38 0.39 -19.91
N SER A 137 10.33 1.69 -20.20
CA SER A 137 9.37 2.60 -19.58
C SER A 137 8.01 2.49 -20.27
N HIS A 138 6.94 2.46 -19.49
CA HIS A 138 5.55 2.46 -19.96
C HIS A 138 4.79 3.67 -19.38
N ASP A 139 3.73 4.11 -20.06
CA ASP A 139 2.88 5.20 -19.59
C ASP A 139 2.06 4.81 -18.35
N ASN A 140 1.69 3.53 -18.27
CA ASN A 140 1.02 2.94 -17.13
C ASN A 140 1.84 1.77 -16.56
N THR A 141 1.71 1.54 -15.25
CA THR A 141 2.26 0.34 -14.60
C THR A 141 1.15 -0.65 -14.41
N LEU A 142 1.28 -1.83 -15.03
CA LEU A 142 0.38 -2.94 -14.77
C LEU A 142 0.75 -3.60 -13.44
N LEU A 143 -0.22 -3.76 -12.56
CA LEU A 143 -0.04 -4.52 -11.33
C LEU A 143 0.19 -5.99 -11.69
N LYS A 144 1.11 -6.64 -10.98
CA LYS A 144 1.42 -8.05 -11.15
C LYS A 144 0.75 -8.84 -10.03
N GLU A 145 0.23 -10.01 -10.37
CA GLU A 145 -0.32 -10.95 -9.40
C GLU A 145 0.69 -11.26 -8.29
N CYS A 146 0.21 -11.34 -7.05
CA CYS A 146 1.02 -11.67 -5.88
C CYS A 146 0.20 -12.45 -4.85
N SER A 147 0.89 -13.04 -3.86
CA SER A 147 0.21 -13.68 -2.73
C SER A 147 -0.67 -12.68 -1.96
N PRO A 148 -1.84 -13.10 -1.47
CA PRO A 148 -2.65 -12.26 -0.59
C PRO A 148 -1.92 -11.93 0.70
N TRP A 149 -2.20 -10.76 1.26
CA TRP A 149 -1.71 -10.37 2.57
C TRP A 149 -2.75 -10.70 3.65
N PRO A 150 -2.35 -11.24 4.82
CA PRO A 150 -1.00 -11.71 5.17
C PRO A 150 -0.64 -13.01 4.46
N ASP A 151 0.67 -13.25 4.21
CA ASP A 151 1.16 -14.45 3.54
C ASP A 151 0.51 -15.72 4.13
N ALA A 152 -0.20 -16.49 3.31
CA ALA A 152 -0.99 -17.67 3.73
C ALA A 152 -0.16 -18.86 4.28
N LEU A 153 1.14 -18.66 4.57
CA LEU A 153 2.09 -19.69 4.98
C LEU A 153 2.21 -19.90 6.50
N THR A 154 1.34 -19.28 7.32
CA THR A 154 1.30 -19.52 8.78
C THR A 154 0.14 -20.40 9.26
N VAL A 155 -0.61 -21.05 8.35
CA VAL A 155 -1.67 -22.00 8.73
C VAL A 155 -1.49 -23.33 8.00
N THR A 156 -0.40 -24.04 8.30
CA THR A 156 -0.29 -25.49 8.02
C THR A 156 0.18 -26.23 9.25
N SER A 157 -0.77 -26.49 10.15
CA SER A 157 -0.96 -27.78 10.84
C SER A 157 -2.13 -27.58 11.79
N HIS A 158 -3.32 -28.01 11.38
CA HIS A 158 -4.41 -28.60 12.15
C HIS A 158 -5.68 -28.44 11.32
N SER A 159 -6.19 -29.56 10.84
CA SER A 159 -7.38 -29.70 10.02
C SER A 159 -8.61 -29.09 10.69
N SER A 160 -9.21 -28.08 10.07
CA SER A 160 -10.67 -27.91 9.93
C SER A 160 -10.95 -26.63 9.15
N SER A 161 -11.99 -26.69 8.33
CA SER A 161 -12.54 -25.64 7.51
C SER A 161 -12.77 -24.33 8.28
N SER A 162 -11.97 -23.31 7.98
CA SER A 162 -12.32 -21.90 8.18
C SER A 162 -11.23 -21.04 7.53
N THR A 163 -11.53 -20.50 6.36
CA THR A 163 -10.93 -19.25 5.86
C THR A 163 -10.93 -18.20 6.97
N PRO A 164 -9.79 -17.60 7.33
CA PRO A 164 -9.77 -16.51 8.28
C PRO A 164 -10.21 -15.23 7.57
N SER A 165 -11.47 -14.83 7.75
CA SER A 165 -11.85 -13.43 7.52
C SER A 165 -11.05 -12.57 8.52
N PRO A 166 -10.48 -11.41 8.12
CA PRO A 166 -9.80 -10.52 9.04
C PRO A 166 -10.83 -9.73 9.86
N VAL A 167 -11.61 -10.43 10.69
CA VAL A 167 -12.47 -9.81 11.70
C VAL A 167 -11.66 -9.76 13.00
N TYR A 168 -10.94 -8.66 13.19
CA TYR A 168 -10.32 -8.36 14.48
C TYR A 168 -11.42 -7.90 15.44
N HIS A 169 -11.86 -8.81 16.31
CA HIS A 169 -12.73 -8.47 17.43
C HIS A 169 -12.01 -7.51 18.38
N SER A 170 -12.46 -6.26 18.44
CA SER A 170 -12.08 -5.31 19.48
C SER A 170 -12.82 -5.65 20.79
N SER A 171 -12.10 -6.19 21.78
CA SER A 171 -12.59 -6.20 23.16
C SER A 171 -12.52 -4.79 23.76
N PRO A 172 -13.57 -4.26 24.39
CA PRO A 172 -13.51 -2.94 25.02
C PRO A 172 -12.83 -3.06 26.39
N THR A 173 -11.60 -2.57 26.51
CA THR A 173 -10.99 -2.34 27.83
C THR A 173 -11.54 -1.04 28.38
N SER A 174 -12.43 -1.13 29.37
CA SER A 174 -12.91 0.02 30.14
C SER A 174 -11.79 0.52 31.06
N CYS A 175 -11.20 1.68 30.76
CA CYS A 175 -10.30 2.38 31.68
C CYS A 175 -11.13 3.25 32.63
N SER A 176 -11.22 2.84 33.89
CA SER A 176 -11.69 3.67 35.00
C SER A 176 -10.60 4.65 35.42
N PHE A 177 -10.87 5.95 35.33
CA PHE A 177 -10.07 6.98 36.00
C PHE A 177 -10.41 6.96 37.50
N THR A 178 -9.38 6.89 38.35
CA THR A 178 -9.49 7.23 39.78
C THR A 178 -8.80 8.57 39.98
N ASP A 179 -9.55 9.56 40.46
CA ASP A 179 -9.00 10.80 41.02
C ASP A 179 -8.15 10.50 42.26
N GLY A 180 -7.01 11.18 42.37
CA GLY A 180 -6.08 11.13 43.51
C GLY A 180 -4.77 11.83 43.20
#